data_AF-A0A0V0QKU7-F1
#
_entry.id   AF-A0A0V0QKU7-F1
#
_cell.length_a   1.000
_cell.length_b   1.000
_cell.length_c   1.000
_cell.angle_alpha   90.00
_cell.angle_beta   90.00
_cell.angle_gamma   90.00
#
_symmetry.space_group_name_H-M   'P 1'
#
loop_
_entity.id
_entity.type
_entity.pdbx_description
1 polymer ?
#
loop_
_entity_poly.entity_id
_entity_poly.type
_entity_poly.pdbx_seq_one_letter_code
_entity_poly.pdbx_strand_id
1 'polypeptide(L)'
;MAIWTKNQKFIDYIERTLLFKDFGEWKKIFDYSVKDFQKIDEKIILLLLQVDCHVYLNDMKAPKRYQELNDILKDYDYQNEYLNDYINAYNEWVIKYNRESAFQKFQLIVQKYNDISALKRGQLIAFLMGQNKKQLEIAQKFNPDQCYFKGKYYYAMLSFAYGEIFMYKEAAEAIEKGLKIEVNDPWLHHAQMHNLFFTESNITKCIKISENFVGYWQGLNAFLRSHNFWHLSLFYLENQEIDKVIQIFESQLWNFKDQLYLENLVNAIQLLWKLEIHNKIKFDQKINDFVNRSFSMLYDSFEEEVYGNIGYLMYNLLILKVLKTQKADKYETQKQIIWNFCEQNEMKEIIPLLEFLYEEKYENENQIFNGLAQAEKLLGSEEQLLIFQEACVPILIQKQEIYNAEKQTSKLLSVRSSPIYQKWQQIVLKQQ
;
A
#
# COMPACT_ATOMS: atom_id res chain seq x y z
N MET A 1 -2.11 -30.94 3.98
CA MET A 1 -0.83 -30.20 3.89
C MET A 1 -0.63 -29.77 2.45
N ALA A 2 -0.34 -28.49 2.21
CA ALA A 2 -0.32 -27.92 0.86
C ALA A 2 0.73 -28.59 -0.04
N ILE A 3 0.45 -28.77 -1.33
CA ILE A 3 1.30 -29.59 -2.21
C ILE A 3 2.66 -28.95 -2.45
N TRP A 4 2.74 -27.62 -2.51
CA TRP A 4 4.00 -26.91 -2.71
C TRP A 4 5.03 -27.18 -1.59
N THR A 5 4.58 -27.56 -0.39
CA THR A 5 5.46 -27.90 0.75
C THR A 5 6.31 -29.15 0.53
N LYS A 6 6.06 -29.91 -0.54
CA LYS A 6 6.83 -31.11 -0.88
C LYS A 6 8.06 -30.82 -1.76
N ASN A 7 8.22 -29.60 -2.23
CA ASN A 7 9.31 -29.23 -3.14
C ASN A 7 10.00 -27.93 -2.66
N GLN A 8 11.31 -28.03 -2.38
CA GLN A 8 12.07 -26.92 -1.82
C GLN A 8 12.04 -25.67 -2.71
N LYS A 9 12.04 -25.84 -4.05
CA LYS A 9 12.00 -24.71 -4.99
C LYS A 9 10.75 -23.86 -4.82
N PHE A 10 9.61 -24.50 -4.50
CA PHE A 10 8.34 -23.82 -4.29
C PHE A 10 8.26 -23.18 -2.91
N ILE A 11 8.78 -23.86 -1.88
CA ILE A 11 8.91 -23.30 -0.53
C ILE A 11 9.74 -22.02 -0.56
N ASP A 12 10.90 -22.06 -1.22
CA ASP A 12 11.80 -20.90 -1.35
C ASP A 12 11.11 -19.71 -2.02
N TYR A 13 10.36 -19.96 -3.10
CA TYR A 13 9.60 -18.89 -3.76
C TYR A 13 8.55 -18.29 -2.82
N ILE A 14 7.72 -19.12 -2.19
CA ILE A 14 6.68 -18.64 -1.27
C ILE A 14 7.31 -17.84 -0.11
N GLU A 15 8.38 -18.34 0.51
CA GLU A 15 9.05 -17.64 1.60
C GLU A 15 9.62 -16.29 1.14
N ARG A 16 10.28 -16.22 -0.02
CA ARG A 16 10.76 -14.95 -0.61
C ARG A 16 9.62 -13.97 -0.84
N THR A 17 8.45 -14.46 -1.26
CA THR A 17 7.27 -13.60 -1.46
C THR A 17 6.71 -13.05 -0.15
N LEU A 18 6.66 -13.88 0.90
CA LEU A 18 6.19 -13.49 2.22
C LEU A 18 7.14 -12.52 2.92
N LEU A 19 8.46 -12.69 2.70
CA LEU A 19 9.51 -11.81 3.21
C LEU A 19 9.73 -10.55 2.36
N PHE A 20 9.00 -10.36 1.26
CA PHE A 20 9.22 -9.24 0.35
C PHE A 20 10.68 -9.09 -0.09
N LYS A 21 11.36 -10.21 -0.37
CA LYS A 21 12.73 -10.18 -0.90
C LYS A 21 12.80 -9.41 -2.22
N ASP A 22 13.99 -8.98 -2.60
CA ASP A 22 14.25 -8.33 -3.88
C ASP A 22 13.60 -9.08 -5.05
N PHE A 23 13.09 -8.34 -6.05
CA PHE A 23 12.41 -8.96 -7.19
C PHE A 23 13.31 -9.89 -8.01
N GLY A 24 14.63 -9.69 -7.99
CA GLY A 24 15.60 -10.64 -8.55
C GLY A 24 15.53 -12.01 -7.87
N GLU A 25 15.29 -12.07 -6.57
CA GLU A 25 15.12 -13.33 -5.82
C GLU A 25 13.82 -14.05 -6.19
N TRP A 26 12.76 -13.30 -6.50
CA TRP A 26 11.48 -13.84 -6.94
C TRP A 26 11.58 -14.39 -8.36
N LYS A 27 12.24 -13.63 -9.25
CA LYS A 27 12.47 -13.99 -10.67
C LYS A 27 13.23 -15.31 -10.85
N LYS A 28 13.95 -15.80 -9.84
CA LYS A 28 14.55 -17.15 -9.86
C LYS A 28 13.55 -18.28 -10.10
N ILE A 29 12.25 -18.06 -9.90
CA ILE A 29 11.22 -19.05 -10.28
C ILE A 29 11.19 -19.30 -11.80
N PHE A 30 11.67 -18.36 -12.61
CA PHE A 30 11.78 -18.48 -14.07
C PHE A 30 13.02 -19.27 -14.51
N ASP A 31 13.97 -19.55 -13.61
CA ASP A 31 15.13 -20.40 -13.90
C ASP A 31 14.73 -21.88 -14.09
N TYR A 32 13.51 -22.23 -13.67
CA TYR A 32 12.97 -23.57 -13.78
C TYR A 32 11.98 -23.70 -14.95
N SER A 33 12.11 -24.80 -15.67
CA SER A 33 11.22 -25.19 -16.76
C SER A 33 10.27 -26.32 -16.32
N VAL A 34 9.12 -26.43 -16.98
CA VAL A 34 8.19 -27.57 -16.82
C VAL A 34 8.86 -28.91 -17.13
N LYS A 35 9.96 -28.93 -17.89
CA LYS A 35 10.75 -30.14 -18.19
C LYS A 35 11.55 -30.64 -16.99
N ASP A 36 11.80 -29.79 -16.00
CA ASP A 36 12.57 -30.15 -14.80
C ASP A 36 11.77 -30.98 -13.80
N PHE A 37 10.47 -31.17 -14.05
CA PHE A 37 9.53 -31.83 -13.16
C PHE A 37 8.89 -33.03 -13.86
N GLN A 38 8.86 -34.18 -13.18
CA GLN A 38 8.28 -35.40 -13.74
C GLN A 38 6.75 -35.44 -13.57
N LYS A 39 6.26 -34.98 -12.41
CA LYS A 39 4.84 -35.03 -12.05
C LYS A 39 4.09 -33.84 -12.66
N ILE A 40 2.91 -34.10 -13.23
CA ILE A 40 2.05 -33.06 -13.79
C ILE A 40 1.67 -32.00 -12.74
N ASP A 41 1.39 -32.42 -11.51
CA ASP A 41 1.10 -31.56 -10.36
C ASP A 41 2.19 -30.51 -10.10
N GLU A 42 3.46 -30.90 -10.19
CA GLU A 42 4.58 -29.98 -9.98
C GLU A 42 4.74 -28.99 -11.13
N LYS A 43 4.47 -29.43 -12.37
CA LYS A 43 4.46 -28.54 -13.54
C LYS A 43 3.37 -27.48 -13.41
N ILE A 44 2.19 -27.87 -12.95
CA ILE A 44 1.07 -26.96 -12.69
C ILE A 44 1.45 -25.94 -11.61
N ILE A 45 2.00 -26.39 -10.48
CA ILE A 45 2.44 -25.47 -9.41
C ILE A 45 3.48 -24.50 -9.92
N LEU A 46 4.51 -24.97 -10.64
CA LEU A 46 5.53 -24.11 -11.22
C LEU A 46 4.91 -22.99 -12.06
N LEU A 47 4.01 -23.34 -12.99
CA LEU A 47 3.37 -22.36 -13.87
C LEU A 47 2.49 -21.38 -13.09
N LEU A 48 1.77 -21.83 -12.06
CA LEU A 48 0.99 -20.94 -11.18
C LEU A 48 1.90 -19.96 -10.42
N LEU A 49 3.05 -20.42 -9.89
CA LEU A 49 4.01 -19.53 -9.21
C LEU A 49 4.68 -18.55 -10.19
N GLN A 50 4.86 -18.92 -11.45
CA GLN A 50 5.38 -18.02 -12.48
C GLN A 50 4.35 -16.99 -12.93
N VAL A 51 3.08 -17.39 -13.08
CA VAL A 51 1.95 -16.47 -13.27
C VAL A 51 1.88 -15.48 -12.13
N ASP A 52 1.96 -15.99 -10.90
CA ASP A 52 1.96 -15.20 -9.68
C ASP A 52 3.10 -14.17 -9.64
N CYS A 53 4.32 -14.60 -10.00
CA CYS A 53 5.47 -13.68 -10.05
C CYS A 53 5.24 -12.56 -11.08
N HIS A 54 4.69 -12.88 -12.26
CA HIS A 54 4.34 -11.88 -13.27
C HIS A 54 3.28 -10.89 -12.77
N VAL A 55 2.29 -11.34 -12.00
CA VAL A 55 1.29 -10.44 -11.37
C VAL A 55 1.96 -9.44 -10.43
N TYR A 56 2.91 -9.87 -9.60
CA TYR A 56 3.65 -8.97 -8.70
C TYR A 56 4.58 -8.00 -9.41
N LEU A 57 5.19 -8.44 -10.52
CA LEU A 57 6.01 -7.58 -11.35
C LEU A 57 5.16 -6.60 -12.18
N ASN A 58 3.82 -6.67 -12.06
CA ASN A 58 2.86 -5.91 -12.84
C ASN A 58 3.17 -5.98 -14.34
N ASP A 59 3.57 -7.15 -14.84
CA ASP A 59 3.92 -7.33 -16.24
C ASP A 59 2.80 -8.00 -17.05
N MET A 60 2.73 -7.66 -18.34
CA MET A 60 1.70 -8.18 -19.25
C MET A 60 1.90 -9.65 -19.63
N LYS A 61 2.87 -10.37 -19.02
CA LYS A 61 3.19 -11.76 -19.38
C LYS A 61 2.42 -12.76 -18.53
N ALA A 62 1.76 -12.35 -17.44
CA ALA A 62 0.96 -13.25 -16.62
C ALA A 62 -0.12 -14.00 -17.44
N PRO A 63 -0.94 -13.35 -18.30
CA PRO A 63 -1.92 -14.05 -19.14
C PRO A 63 -1.27 -15.02 -20.13
N LYS A 64 -0.11 -14.66 -20.71
CA LYS A 64 0.64 -15.55 -21.61
C LYS A 64 1.15 -16.78 -20.88
N ARG A 65 1.67 -16.63 -19.66
CA ARG A 65 2.13 -17.77 -18.85
C ARG A 65 0.97 -18.66 -18.44
N TYR A 66 -0.19 -18.07 -18.18
CA TYR A 66 -1.43 -18.81 -17.91
C TYR A 66 -1.92 -19.59 -19.14
N GLN A 67 -1.68 -19.10 -20.36
CA GLN A 67 -1.98 -19.87 -21.58
C GLN A 67 -1.13 -21.14 -21.68
N GLU A 68 0.17 -21.09 -21.30
CA GLU A 68 1.01 -22.29 -21.25
C GLU A 68 0.50 -23.30 -20.20
N LEU A 69 -0.08 -22.82 -19.08
CA LEU A 69 -0.77 -23.67 -18.12
C LEU A 69 -1.96 -24.39 -18.77
N ASN A 70 -2.77 -23.69 -19.55
CA ASN A 70 -3.92 -24.30 -20.26
C ASN A 70 -3.52 -25.44 -21.20
N ASP A 71 -2.30 -25.42 -21.77
CA ASP A 71 -1.82 -26.52 -22.59
C ASP A 71 -1.54 -27.78 -21.77
N ILE A 72 -0.91 -27.64 -20.58
CA ILE A 72 -0.69 -28.78 -19.67
C ILE A 72 -2.02 -29.31 -19.12
N LEU A 73 -2.99 -28.44 -18.90
CA LEU A 73 -4.29 -28.81 -18.35
C LEU A 73 -5.16 -29.66 -19.30
N LYS A 74 -4.79 -29.80 -20.58
CA LYS A 74 -5.48 -30.71 -21.53
C LYS A 74 -5.31 -32.17 -21.16
N ASP A 75 -4.16 -32.54 -20.60
CA ASP A 75 -3.80 -33.91 -20.22
C ASP A 75 -3.97 -34.16 -18.70
N TYR A 76 -4.51 -33.18 -17.98
CA TYR A 76 -4.68 -33.24 -16.54
C TYR A 76 -6.04 -33.86 -16.18
N ASP A 77 -6.05 -34.85 -15.27
CA ASP A 77 -7.23 -35.67 -14.94
C ASP A 77 -8.15 -35.08 -13.86
N TYR A 78 -7.82 -33.86 -13.38
CA TYR A 78 -8.55 -33.09 -12.37
C TYR A 78 -8.88 -33.86 -11.08
N GLN A 79 -8.16 -34.94 -10.75
CA GLN A 79 -8.41 -35.69 -9.51
C GLN A 79 -7.90 -34.93 -8.26
N ASN A 80 -6.97 -34.00 -8.43
CA ASN A 80 -6.36 -33.27 -7.33
C ASN A 80 -7.13 -31.97 -7.03
N GLU A 81 -8.05 -32.05 -6.08
CA GLU A 81 -8.92 -30.94 -5.65
C GLU A 81 -8.14 -29.68 -5.27
N TYR A 82 -7.01 -29.82 -4.57
CA TYR A 82 -6.17 -28.70 -4.16
C TYR A 82 -5.68 -27.89 -5.37
N LEU A 83 -5.20 -28.56 -6.41
CA LEU A 83 -4.73 -27.89 -7.62
C LEU A 83 -5.88 -27.29 -8.41
N ASN A 84 -7.03 -27.97 -8.48
CA ASN A 84 -8.22 -27.45 -9.13
C ASN A 84 -8.68 -26.13 -8.50
N ASP A 85 -8.69 -26.06 -7.16
CA ASP A 85 -9.06 -24.85 -6.43
C ASP A 85 -8.10 -23.68 -6.77
N TYR A 86 -6.78 -23.95 -6.83
CA TYR A 86 -5.78 -22.96 -7.21
C TYR A 86 -5.89 -22.50 -8.67
N ILE A 87 -6.04 -23.43 -9.62
CA ILE A 87 -6.25 -23.12 -11.05
C ILE A 87 -7.48 -22.21 -11.18
N ASN A 88 -8.58 -22.55 -10.52
CA ASN A 88 -9.79 -21.76 -10.56
C ASN A 88 -9.60 -20.36 -9.94
N ALA A 89 -8.88 -20.25 -8.81
CA ALA A 89 -8.60 -18.96 -8.18
C ALA A 89 -7.77 -18.04 -9.10
N TYR A 90 -6.71 -18.55 -9.72
CA TYR A 90 -5.89 -17.77 -10.65
C TYR A 90 -6.60 -17.46 -11.97
N ASN A 91 -7.49 -18.33 -12.45
CA ASN A 91 -8.32 -18.03 -13.62
C ASN A 91 -9.22 -16.80 -13.38
N GLU A 92 -9.89 -16.75 -12.23
CA GLU A 92 -10.73 -15.60 -11.85
C GLU A 92 -9.89 -14.33 -11.71
N TRP A 93 -8.70 -14.44 -11.12
CA TRP A 93 -7.85 -13.29 -10.87
C TRP A 93 -7.17 -12.74 -12.12
N VAL A 94 -6.52 -13.59 -12.91
CA VAL A 94 -5.61 -13.19 -14.00
C VAL A 94 -6.28 -13.12 -15.35
N ILE A 95 -7.26 -13.99 -15.62
CA ILE A 95 -7.91 -14.07 -16.93
C ILE A 95 -9.23 -13.33 -16.95
N LYS A 96 -10.09 -13.57 -15.95
CA LYS A 96 -11.41 -12.93 -15.87
C LYS A 96 -11.39 -11.58 -15.18
N TYR A 97 -10.30 -11.24 -14.49
CA TYR A 97 -10.18 -10.03 -13.66
C TYR A 97 -11.32 -9.87 -12.64
N ASN A 98 -11.93 -10.98 -12.21
CA ASN A 98 -13.02 -11.02 -11.23
C ASN A 98 -12.44 -11.16 -9.82
N ARG A 99 -12.08 -10.02 -9.22
CA ARG A 99 -11.44 -9.95 -7.89
C ARG A 99 -12.31 -10.55 -6.79
N GLU A 100 -13.63 -10.34 -6.83
CA GLU A 100 -14.55 -10.87 -5.82
C GLU A 100 -14.58 -12.40 -5.84
N SER A 101 -14.75 -12.99 -7.03
CA SER A 101 -14.74 -14.44 -7.21
C SER A 101 -13.37 -15.05 -6.88
N ALA A 102 -12.27 -14.38 -7.26
CA ALA A 102 -10.92 -14.79 -6.91
C ALA A 102 -10.71 -14.80 -5.38
N PHE A 103 -11.13 -13.74 -4.68
CA PHE A 103 -11.06 -13.66 -3.22
C PHE A 103 -11.78 -14.84 -2.56
N GLN A 104 -13.02 -15.10 -2.95
CA GLN A 104 -13.83 -16.20 -2.38
C GLN A 104 -13.13 -17.56 -2.56
N LYS A 105 -12.48 -17.78 -3.71
CA LYS A 105 -11.73 -19.01 -3.98
C LYS A 105 -10.45 -19.12 -3.15
N PHE A 106 -9.67 -18.04 -3.04
CA PHE A 106 -8.51 -18.04 -2.14
C PHE A 106 -8.91 -18.24 -0.67
N GLN A 107 -10.01 -17.63 -0.24
CA GLN A 107 -10.54 -17.83 1.10
C GLN A 107 -10.95 -19.29 1.35
N LEU A 108 -11.54 -19.96 0.34
CA LEU A 108 -11.86 -21.39 0.40
C LEU A 108 -10.61 -22.24 0.56
N ILE A 109 -9.55 -21.94 -0.19
CA ILE A 109 -8.25 -22.64 -0.10
C ILE A 109 -7.66 -22.48 1.31
N VAL A 110 -7.72 -21.28 1.90
CA VAL A 110 -7.29 -21.05 3.29
C VAL A 110 -8.07 -21.94 4.25
N GLN A 111 -9.40 -21.98 4.14
CA GLN A 111 -10.25 -22.78 5.03
C GLN A 111 -10.00 -24.29 4.91
N LYS A 112 -9.89 -24.80 3.66
CA LYS A 112 -9.72 -26.24 3.41
C LYS A 112 -8.33 -26.75 3.74
N TYR A 113 -7.30 -25.97 3.43
CA TYR A 113 -5.92 -26.45 3.38
C TYR A 113 -4.96 -25.72 4.32
N ASN A 114 -5.43 -24.69 5.02
CA ASN A 114 -4.63 -23.83 5.89
C ASN A 114 -3.39 -23.27 5.18
N ASP A 115 -3.61 -22.76 3.96
CA ASP A 115 -2.54 -22.34 3.05
C ASP A 115 -2.20 -20.85 3.19
N ILE A 116 -0.94 -20.55 3.52
CA ILE A 116 -0.47 -19.18 3.74
C ILE A 116 -0.27 -18.39 2.46
N SER A 117 0.03 -19.06 1.34
CA SER A 117 0.13 -18.42 0.03
C SER A 117 -1.25 -17.95 -0.41
N ALA A 118 -2.27 -18.79 -0.25
CA ALA A 118 -3.66 -18.39 -0.51
C ALA A 118 -4.11 -17.23 0.41
N LEU A 119 -3.74 -17.27 1.69
CA LEU A 119 -4.00 -16.17 2.62
C LEU A 119 -3.40 -14.86 2.10
N LYS A 120 -2.12 -14.87 1.72
CA LYS A 120 -1.44 -13.67 1.21
C LYS A 120 -2.13 -13.11 -0.04
N ARG A 121 -2.56 -13.97 -0.96
CA ARG A 121 -3.26 -13.54 -2.19
C ARG A 121 -4.66 -13.03 -1.92
N GLY A 122 -5.44 -13.72 -1.10
CA GLY A 122 -6.75 -13.23 -0.71
C GLY A 122 -6.67 -11.89 0.03
N GLN A 123 -5.67 -11.69 0.89
CA GLN A 123 -5.45 -10.39 1.53
C GLN A 123 -5.12 -9.29 0.53
N LEU A 124 -4.18 -9.54 -0.41
CA LEU A 124 -3.86 -8.57 -1.47
C LEU A 124 -5.10 -8.22 -2.30
N ILE A 125 -5.90 -9.20 -2.71
CA ILE A 125 -7.10 -8.98 -3.50
C ILE A 125 -8.14 -8.17 -2.70
N ALA A 126 -8.33 -8.48 -1.41
CA ALA A 126 -9.21 -7.70 -0.55
C ALA A 126 -8.75 -6.23 -0.41
N PHE A 127 -7.43 -6.00 -0.27
CA PHE A 127 -6.84 -4.66 -0.25
C PHE A 127 -7.10 -3.91 -1.57
N LEU A 128 -6.88 -4.57 -2.72
CA LEU A 128 -7.13 -4.00 -4.06
C LEU A 128 -8.63 -3.75 -4.37
N MET A 129 -9.53 -4.28 -3.54
CA MET A 129 -10.97 -3.99 -3.60
C MET A 129 -11.40 -2.93 -2.57
N GLY A 130 -10.50 -2.44 -1.72
CA GLY A 130 -10.82 -1.55 -0.61
C GLY A 130 -11.66 -2.22 0.50
N GLN A 131 -11.62 -3.55 0.59
CA GLN A 131 -12.48 -4.33 1.48
C GLN A 131 -11.70 -4.76 2.74
N ASN A 132 -11.39 -3.79 3.61
CA ASN A 132 -10.56 -4.01 4.80
C ASN A 132 -11.11 -5.09 5.75
N LYS A 133 -12.44 -5.16 5.92
CA LYS A 133 -13.08 -6.24 6.70
C LYS A 133 -12.79 -7.64 6.14
N LYS A 134 -12.71 -7.78 4.81
CA LYS A 134 -12.39 -9.07 4.18
C LYS A 134 -10.94 -9.47 4.40
N GLN A 135 -10.02 -8.51 4.54
CA GLN A 135 -8.63 -8.80 4.93
C GLN A 135 -8.57 -9.48 6.30
N LEU A 136 -9.36 -9.00 7.27
CA LEU A 136 -9.43 -9.63 8.59
C LEU A 136 -10.14 -10.99 8.54
N GLU A 137 -11.25 -11.07 7.81
CA GLU A 137 -12.04 -12.30 7.69
C GLU A 137 -11.20 -13.48 7.16
N ILE A 138 -10.40 -13.26 6.11
CA ILE A 138 -9.53 -14.32 5.59
C ILE A 138 -8.39 -14.67 6.55
N ALA A 139 -7.81 -13.70 7.24
CA ALA A 139 -6.76 -13.93 8.23
C ALA A 139 -7.27 -14.75 9.44
N GLN A 140 -8.51 -14.53 9.87
CA GLN A 140 -9.12 -15.27 10.98
C GLN A 140 -9.45 -16.73 10.65
N LYS A 141 -9.55 -17.08 9.37
CA LYS A 141 -9.78 -18.46 8.91
C LYS A 141 -8.52 -19.30 8.88
N PHE A 142 -7.34 -18.69 9.04
CA PHE A 142 -6.06 -19.36 9.05
C PHE A 142 -5.64 -19.76 10.46
N ASN A 143 -5.14 -20.97 10.63
CA ASN A 143 -4.59 -21.49 11.88
C ASN A 143 -3.05 -21.41 11.86
N PRO A 144 -2.41 -20.48 12.59
CA PRO A 144 -0.96 -20.30 12.55
C PRO A 144 -0.16 -21.49 13.10
N ASP A 145 -0.72 -22.28 14.02
CA ASP A 145 0.00 -23.41 14.64
C ASP A 145 0.12 -24.62 13.70
N GLN A 146 -0.82 -24.73 12.75
CA GLN A 146 -0.93 -25.85 11.83
C GLN A 146 -0.35 -25.57 10.45
N CYS A 147 0.24 -24.40 10.21
CA CYS A 147 0.81 -24.05 8.91
C CYS A 147 2.26 -24.51 8.76
N TYR A 148 2.77 -24.51 7.52
CA TYR A 148 4.15 -24.93 7.20
C TYR A 148 5.19 -24.09 7.94
N PHE A 149 5.02 -22.76 7.94
CA PHE A 149 5.96 -21.83 8.58
C PHE A 149 5.67 -21.56 10.06
N LYS A 150 4.81 -22.35 10.72
CA LYS A 150 4.56 -22.28 12.18
C LYS A 150 4.28 -20.87 12.69
N GLY A 151 3.38 -20.17 12.02
CA GLY A 151 2.95 -18.82 12.39
C GLY A 151 3.85 -17.68 11.92
N LYS A 152 5.04 -17.95 11.36
CA LYS A 152 5.84 -16.90 10.68
C LYS A 152 5.02 -16.26 9.56
N TYR A 153 5.19 -14.96 9.36
CA TYR A 153 4.54 -14.14 8.32
C TYR A 153 3.02 -13.95 8.48
N TYR A 154 2.35 -14.78 9.29
CA TYR A 154 0.92 -14.66 9.56
C TYR A 154 0.57 -13.40 10.35
N TYR A 155 1.28 -13.15 11.45
CA TYR A 155 0.95 -12.07 12.37
C TYR A 155 1.10 -10.68 11.75
N ALA A 156 1.94 -10.54 10.74
CA ALA A 156 2.06 -9.32 9.96
C ALA A 156 0.79 -9.06 9.12
N MET A 157 0.23 -10.11 8.52
CA MET A 157 -1.05 -10.02 7.80
C MET A 157 -2.21 -9.74 8.75
N LEU A 158 -2.26 -10.42 9.91
CA LEU A 158 -3.30 -10.24 10.91
C LEU A 158 -3.28 -8.84 11.54
N SER A 159 -2.11 -8.37 11.97
CA SER A 159 -1.97 -7.04 12.59
C SER A 159 -2.32 -5.91 11.64
N PHE A 160 -1.86 -5.98 10.39
CA PHE A 160 -2.25 -5.02 9.37
C PHE A 160 -3.76 -5.01 9.14
N ALA A 161 -4.40 -6.19 9.04
CA ALA A 161 -5.85 -6.27 8.86
C ALA A 161 -6.64 -5.68 10.04
N TYR A 162 -6.16 -5.81 11.28
CA TYR A 162 -6.76 -5.14 12.44
C TYR A 162 -6.57 -3.62 12.39
N GLY A 163 -5.37 -3.15 12.03
CA GLY A 163 -5.07 -1.72 11.92
C GLY A 163 -5.97 -1.03 10.90
N GLU A 164 -6.17 -1.64 9.73
CA GLU A 164 -7.02 -1.15 8.64
C GLU A 164 -8.53 -1.09 8.96
N ILE A 165 -8.94 -1.57 10.14
CA ILE A 165 -10.30 -1.41 10.68
C ILE A 165 -10.31 -0.78 12.07
N PHE A 166 -9.28 0.01 12.39
CA PHE A 166 -9.15 0.79 13.63
C PHE A 166 -9.08 -0.04 14.93
N MET A 167 -8.78 -1.34 14.83
CA MET A 167 -8.64 -2.26 15.98
C MET A 167 -7.18 -2.30 16.45
N TYR A 168 -6.66 -1.13 16.85
CA TYR A 168 -5.23 -0.95 17.13
C TYR A 168 -4.70 -1.75 18.33
N LYS A 169 -5.56 -2.05 19.30
CA LYS A 169 -5.17 -2.88 20.44
C LYS A 169 -4.88 -4.31 20.00
N GLU A 170 -5.78 -4.89 19.21
CA GLU A 170 -5.65 -6.22 18.63
C GLU A 170 -4.49 -6.29 17.63
N ALA A 171 -4.27 -5.21 16.86
CA ALA A 171 -3.10 -5.08 16.01
C ALA A 171 -1.80 -5.16 16.82
N ALA A 172 -1.70 -4.40 17.92
CA ALA A 172 -0.53 -4.41 18.81
C ALA A 172 -0.27 -5.79 19.44
N GLU A 173 -1.32 -6.49 19.89
CA GLU A 173 -1.22 -7.86 20.42
C GLU A 173 -0.72 -8.85 19.36
N ALA A 174 -1.18 -8.73 18.11
CA ALA A 174 -0.70 -9.53 17.00
C ALA A 174 0.76 -9.20 16.64
N ILE A 175 1.14 -7.92 16.65
CA ILE A 175 2.53 -7.47 16.45
C ILE A 175 3.46 -8.09 17.48
N GLU A 176 3.10 -8.00 18.76
CA GLU A 176 3.92 -8.55 19.85
C GLU A 176 4.14 -10.07 19.69
N LYS A 177 3.07 -10.81 19.34
CA LYS A 177 3.17 -12.25 19.07
C LYS A 177 4.07 -12.54 17.88
N GLY A 178 3.90 -11.81 16.78
CA GLY A 178 4.71 -11.98 15.58
C GLY A 178 6.20 -11.75 15.84
N LEU A 179 6.56 -10.67 16.55
CA LEU A 179 7.95 -10.30 16.80
C LEU A 179 8.66 -11.31 17.72
N LYS A 180 7.91 -12.01 18.58
CA LYS A 180 8.45 -13.13 19.38
C LYS A 180 8.75 -14.37 18.54
N ILE A 181 8.09 -14.54 17.39
CA ILE A 181 8.24 -15.70 16.50
C ILE A 181 9.30 -15.43 15.42
N GLU A 182 9.21 -14.28 14.76
CA GLU A 182 10.11 -13.89 13.68
C GLU A 182 10.36 -12.37 13.76
N VAL A 183 11.52 -12.01 14.30
CA VAL A 183 11.93 -10.60 14.42
C VAL A 183 12.37 -10.02 13.07
N ASN A 184 12.67 -10.85 12.06
CA ASN A 184 13.09 -10.39 10.74
C ASN A 184 11.93 -10.35 9.73
N ASP A 185 10.71 -10.09 10.19
CA ASP A 185 9.54 -9.93 9.33
C ASP A 185 9.35 -8.45 8.96
N PRO A 186 9.71 -8.02 7.74
CA PRO A 186 9.64 -6.62 7.35
C PRO A 186 8.19 -6.11 7.20
N TRP A 187 7.22 -6.99 6.96
CA TRP A 187 5.80 -6.62 6.91
C TRP A 187 5.26 -6.41 8.33
N LEU A 188 5.83 -7.11 9.31
CA LEU A 188 5.52 -6.88 10.72
C LEU A 188 6.10 -5.56 11.23
N HIS A 189 7.32 -5.21 10.81
CA HIS A 189 7.91 -3.89 11.07
C HIS A 189 7.01 -2.77 10.53
N HIS A 190 6.53 -2.92 9.29
CA HIS A 190 5.54 -2.04 8.69
C HIS A 190 4.29 -1.90 9.56
N ALA A 191 3.64 -3.02 9.90
CA ALA A 191 2.43 -3.02 10.72
C ALA A 191 2.66 -2.37 12.10
N GLN A 192 3.84 -2.55 12.69
CA GLN A 192 4.20 -1.90 13.94
C GLN A 192 4.31 -0.39 13.81
N MET A 193 4.99 0.11 12.77
CA MET A 193 5.10 1.55 12.53
C MET A 193 3.73 2.17 12.26
N HIS A 194 2.93 1.52 11.42
CA HIS A 194 1.55 1.93 11.16
C HIS A 194 0.71 2.00 12.45
N ASN A 195 0.76 0.97 13.31
CA ASN A 195 0.03 0.99 14.57
C ASN A 195 0.54 2.09 15.53
N LEU A 196 1.86 2.28 15.62
CA LEU A 196 2.46 3.34 16.43
C LEU A 196 2.06 4.74 15.95
N PHE A 197 1.90 4.93 14.64
CA PHE A 197 1.41 6.18 14.06
C PHE A 197 0.07 6.59 14.66
N PHE A 198 -0.86 5.68 14.88
CA PHE A 198 -2.16 6.05 15.46
C PHE A 198 -2.19 6.08 16.99
N THR A 199 -1.35 5.28 17.64
CA THR A 199 -1.51 4.97 19.08
C THR A 199 -0.48 5.60 20.00
N GLU A 200 0.70 5.98 19.51
CA GLU A 200 1.80 6.43 20.36
C GLU A 200 2.08 7.93 20.19
N SER A 201 1.99 8.67 21.29
CA SER A 201 2.25 10.12 21.32
C SER A 201 3.73 10.44 21.52
N ASN A 202 4.52 9.50 22.05
CA ASN A 202 5.96 9.68 22.20
C ASN A 202 6.69 9.40 20.88
N ILE A 203 6.84 10.42 20.04
CA ILE A 203 7.46 10.31 18.71
C ILE A 203 8.91 9.81 18.78
N THR A 204 9.69 10.23 19.78
CA THR A 204 11.06 9.74 19.97
C THR A 204 11.11 8.23 20.23
N LYS A 205 10.11 7.69 20.94
CA LYS A 205 9.97 6.23 21.11
C LYS A 205 9.62 5.55 19.78
N CYS A 206 8.73 6.13 18.98
CA CYS A 206 8.41 5.62 17.63
C CYS A 206 9.65 5.55 16.74
N ILE A 207 10.46 6.62 16.70
CA ILE A 207 11.72 6.67 15.96
C ILE A 207 12.67 5.56 16.44
N LYS A 208 12.92 5.49 17.76
CA LYS A 208 13.84 4.49 18.32
C LYS A 208 13.43 3.06 18.00
N ILE A 209 12.14 2.74 18.09
CA ILE A 209 11.63 1.42 17.74
C ILE A 209 11.87 1.13 16.26
N SER A 210 11.52 2.09 15.40
CA SER A 210 11.61 1.95 13.94
C SER A 210 13.06 1.82 13.46
N GLU A 211 13.99 2.60 14.03
CA GLU A 211 15.43 2.54 13.73
C GLU A 211 16.05 1.17 14.03
N ASN A 212 15.58 0.46 15.07
CA ASN A 212 16.07 -0.89 15.39
C ASN A 212 15.78 -1.90 14.27
N PHE A 213 14.82 -1.62 13.39
CA PHE A 213 14.47 -2.51 12.29
C PHE A 213 15.21 -2.22 10.99
N VAL A 214 15.83 -1.05 10.85
CA VAL A 214 16.43 -0.57 9.59
C VAL A 214 17.45 -1.57 9.03
N GLY A 215 18.21 -2.25 9.89
CA GLY A 215 19.18 -3.27 9.49
C GLY A 215 18.56 -4.47 8.76
N TYR A 216 17.30 -4.80 9.05
CA TYR A 216 16.58 -5.92 8.42
C TYR A 216 16.01 -5.59 7.05
N TRP A 217 15.98 -4.31 6.67
CA TRP A 217 15.38 -3.87 5.40
C TRP A 217 16.35 -3.97 4.21
N GLN A 218 17.53 -4.55 4.40
CA GLN A 218 18.46 -4.86 3.32
C GLN A 218 17.97 -6.07 2.50
N GLY A 219 18.05 -5.96 1.17
CA GLY A 219 17.63 -7.02 0.25
C GLY A 219 16.12 -7.23 0.16
N LEU A 220 15.31 -6.29 0.66
CA LEU A 220 13.88 -6.21 0.36
C LEU A 220 13.67 -5.66 -1.05
N ASN A 221 12.53 -5.99 -1.65
CA ASN A 221 12.08 -5.32 -2.86
C ASN A 221 11.86 -3.82 -2.62
N ALA A 222 11.85 -3.08 -3.72
CA ALA A 222 11.82 -1.63 -3.66
C ALA A 222 10.57 -1.10 -2.94
N PHE A 223 9.41 -1.77 -3.11
CA PHE A 223 8.15 -1.45 -2.43
C PHE A 223 8.28 -1.41 -0.92
N LEU A 224 8.53 -2.58 -0.29
CA LEU A 224 8.42 -2.65 1.17
C LEU A 224 9.58 -1.90 1.84
N ARG A 225 10.74 -1.88 1.17
CA ARG A 225 11.88 -1.07 1.63
C ARG A 225 11.52 0.42 1.67
N SER A 226 11.06 0.97 0.55
CA SER A 226 10.72 2.40 0.48
C SER A 226 9.57 2.75 1.41
N HIS A 227 8.59 1.86 1.56
CA HIS A 227 7.43 2.07 2.42
C HIS A 227 7.82 2.06 3.91
N ASN A 228 8.67 1.14 4.35
CA ASN A 228 9.18 1.15 5.73
C ASN A 228 9.96 2.43 6.05
N PHE A 229 10.75 2.92 5.10
CA PHE A 229 11.43 4.22 5.26
C PHE A 229 10.47 5.41 5.20
N TRP A 230 9.39 5.32 4.43
CA TRP A 230 8.33 6.33 4.42
C TRP A 230 7.67 6.46 5.80
N HIS A 231 7.32 5.34 6.45
CA HIS A 231 6.81 5.35 7.83
C HIS A 231 7.79 6.02 8.82
N LEU A 232 9.06 5.62 8.75
CA LEU A 232 10.11 6.21 9.59
C LEU A 232 10.26 7.72 9.33
N SER A 233 10.15 8.18 8.08
CA SER A 233 10.23 9.60 7.76
C SER A 233 9.06 10.41 8.31
N LEU A 234 7.87 9.81 8.45
CA LEU A 234 6.73 10.48 9.10
C LEU A 234 7.00 10.73 10.59
N PHE A 235 7.67 9.81 11.29
CA PHE A 235 8.06 10.05 12.68
C PHE A 235 9.13 11.14 12.79
N TYR A 236 10.13 11.18 11.91
CA TYR A 236 11.08 12.29 11.88
C TYR A 236 10.40 13.62 11.56
N LEU A 237 9.42 13.64 10.65
CA LEU A 237 8.64 14.84 10.34
C LEU A 237 7.88 15.33 11.58
N GLU A 238 7.19 14.44 12.30
CA GLU A 238 6.51 14.75 13.56
C GLU A 238 7.47 15.27 14.65
N ASN A 239 8.71 14.78 14.66
CA ASN A 239 9.76 15.26 15.55
C ASN A 239 10.48 16.53 15.05
N GLN A 240 10.03 17.13 13.93
CA GLN A 240 10.66 18.29 13.27
C GLN A 240 12.11 18.07 12.82
N GLU A 241 12.54 16.81 12.62
CA GLU A 241 13.85 16.43 12.10
C GLU A 241 13.88 16.44 10.56
N ILE A 242 13.66 17.61 9.97
CA ILE A 242 13.48 17.78 8.51
C ILE A 242 14.69 17.28 7.71
N ASP A 243 15.90 17.45 8.21
CA ASP A 243 17.12 16.99 7.53
C ASP A 243 17.15 15.46 7.37
N LYS A 244 16.61 14.73 8.35
CA LYS A 244 16.45 13.27 8.28
C LYS A 244 15.40 12.87 7.27
N VAL A 245 14.28 13.61 7.21
CA VAL A 245 13.22 13.39 6.21
C VAL A 245 13.76 13.54 4.80
N ILE A 246 14.51 14.62 4.53
CA ILE A 246 15.17 14.87 3.24
C ILE A 246 16.17 13.76 2.93
N GLN A 247 17.03 13.40 3.89
CA GLN A 247 18.02 12.34 3.70
C GLN A 247 17.35 11.00 3.35
N ILE A 248 16.26 10.64 4.02
CA ILE A 248 15.50 9.43 3.73
C ILE A 248 14.89 9.50 2.34
N PHE A 249 14.26 10.61 1.98
CA PHE A 249 13.70 10.77 0.63
C PHE A 249 14.77 10.53 -0.44
N GLU A 250 15.89 11.25 -0.33
CA GLU A 250 16.96 11.22 -1.33
C GLU A 250 17.67 9.87 -1.38
N SER A 251 17.82 9.15 -0.26
CA SER A 251 18.60 7.90 -0.24
C SER A 251 17.76 6.62 -0.30
N GLN A 252 16.49 6.68 0.11
CA GLN A 252 15.66 5.50 0.34
C GLN A 252 14.32 5.51 -0.40
N LEU A 253 13.83 6.64 -0.90
CA LEU A 253 12.56 6.69 -1.65
C LEU A 253 12.83 6.97 -3.14
N TRP A 254 13.79 7.86 -3.44
CA TRP A 254 14.05 8.34 -4.81
C TRP A 254 15.37 7.86 -5.45
N ASN A 255 16.21 7.09 -4.73
CA ASN A 255 17.54 6.65 -5.20
C ASN A 255 17.63 5.17 -5.62
N PHE A 256 16.51 4.52 -5.93
CA PHE A 256 16.55 3.15 -6.41
C PHE A 256 16.77 3.08 -7.91
N LYS A 257 17.59 2.11 -8.37
CA LYS A 257 17.80 1.81 -9.80
C LYS A 257 16.51 1.35 -10.51
N ASP A 258 15.53 0.86 -9.74
CA ASP A 258 14.19 0.50 -10.21
C ASP A 258 13.21 1.67 -10.00
N GLN A 259 13.50 2.81 -10.65
CA GLN A 259 12.79 4.09 -10.47
C GLN A 259 11.30 4.05 -10.85
N LEU A 260 10.84 2.97 -11.48
CA LEU A 260 9.51 2.84 -12.08
C LEU A 260 8.63 1.79 -11.39
N TYR A 261 8.91 1.43 -10.14
CA TYR A 261 7.92 0.71 -9.33
C TYR A 261 6.87 1.70 -8.81
N LEU A 262 5.63 1.53 -9.25
CA LEU A 262 4.52 2.46 -9.06
C LEU A 262 4.36 2.92 -7.60
N GLU A 263 4.50 1.98 -6.68
CA GLU A 263 4.30 2.21 -5.25
C GLU A 263 5.46 3.00 -4.63
N ASN A 264 6.66 3.01 -5.23
CA ASN A 264 7.72 3.93 -4.80
C ASN A 264 7.36 5.37 -5.13
N LEU A 265 6.77 5.61 -6.31
CA LEU A 265 6.27 6.94 -6.68
C LEU A 265 5.19 7.40 -5.70
N VAL A 266 4.27 6.51 -5.30
CA VAL A 266 3.28 6.80 -4.24
C VAL A 266 3.97 7.30 -2.97
N ASN A 267 4.93 6.54 -2.44
CA ASN A 267 5.63 6.89 -1.21
C ASN A 267 6.38 8.23 -1.34
N ALA A 268 7.09 8.43 -2.46
CA ALA A 268 7.84 9.65 -2.73
C ALA A 268 6.91 10.88 -2.82
N ILE A 269 5.87 10.82 -3.64
CA ILE A 269 4.91 11.91 -3.85
C ILE A 269 4.17 12.24 -2.55
N GLN A 270 3.72 11.22 -1.79
CA GLN A 270 3.04 11.46 -0.52
C GLN A 270 3.96 12.16 0.49
N LEU A 271 5.23 11.76 0.60
CA LEU A 271 6.15 12.43 1.53
C LEU A 271 6.42 13.88 1.14
N LEU A 272 6.61 14.15 -0.16
CA LEU A 272 6.78 15.53 -0.64
C LEU A 272 5.54 16.37 -0.41
N TRP A 273 4.35 15.81 -0.63
CA TRP A 273 3.11 16.54 -0.39
C TRP A 273 2.89 16.80 1.12
N LYS A 274 3.23 15.86 2.01
CA LYS A 274 3.25 16.12 3.47
C LYS A 274 4.22 17.25 3.85
N LEU A 275 5.41 17.28 3.26
CA LEU A 275 6.37 18.38 3.47
C LEU A 275 5.82 19.71 2.94
N GLU A 276 5.19 19.73 1.77
CA GLU A 276 4.52 20.91 1.22
C GLU A 276 3.42 21.42 2.15
N ILE A 277 2.54 20.54 2.64
CA ILE A 277 1.46 20.87 3.59
C ILE A 277 2.05 21.48 4.86
N HIS A 278 3.09 20.86 5.43
CA HIS A 278 3.79 21.39 6.59
C HIS A 278 4.35 22.80 6.32
N ASN A 279 4.97 22.98 5.16
CA ASN A 279 5.59 24.23 4.75
C ASN A 279 4.58 25.35 4.46
N LYS A 280 3.36 25.02 4.01
CA LYS A 280 2.28 25.99 3.80
C LYS A 280 1.80 26.65 5.10
N ILE A 281 1.95 25.97 6.24
CA ILE A 281 1.56 26.51 7.55
C ILE A 281 2.71 27.24 8.22
N LYS A 282 3.94 26.72 8.10
CA LYS A 282 5.16 27.37 8.58
C LYS A 282 6.21 27.36 7.48
N PHE A 283 6.32 28.49 6.78
CA PHE A 283 7.24 28.61 5.65
C PHE A 283 8.71 28.47 6.08
N ASP A 284 9.41 27.59 5.37
CA ASP A 284 10.83 27.37 5.41
C ASP A 284 11.34 27.27 3.95
N GLN A 285 12.29 28.13 3.60
CA GLN A 285 12.81 28.21 2.24
C GLN A 285 13.50 26.91 1.81
N LYS A 286 14.19 26.22 2.73
CA LYS A 286 14.90 24.97 2.44
C LYS A 286 13.90 23.87 2.08
N ILE A 287 12.79 23.77 2.83
CA ILE A 287 11.73 22.80 2.54
C ILE A 287 11.09 23.13 1.19
N ASN A 288 10.78 24.41 0.94
CA ASN A 288 10.21 24.85 -0.32
C ASN A 288 11.09 24.47 -1.53
N ASP A 289 12.38 24.79 -1.47
CA ASP A 289 13.32 24.53 -2.57
C ASP A 289 13.49 23.03 -2.81
N PHE A 290 13.56 22.25 -1.73
CA PHE A 290 13.64 20.80 -1.79
C PHE A 290 12.39 20.18 -2.44
N VAL A 291 11.20 20.57 -1.99
CA VAL A 291 9.92 20.04 -2.51
C VAL A 291 9.77 20.38 -3.99
N ASN A 292 10.02 21.63 -4.39
CA ASN A 292 9.89 22.05 -5.78
C ASN A 292 10.86 21.30 -6.70
N ARG A 293 12.14 21.18 -6.30
CA ARG A 293 13.13 20.40 -7.04
C ARG A 293 12.71 18.94 -7.16
N SER A 294 12.25 18.34 -6.07
CA SER A 294 11.93 16.91 -6.04
C SER A 294 10.67 16.58 -6.86
N PHE A 295 9.65 17.45 -6.86
CA PHE A 295 8.50 17.29 -7.75
C PHE A 295 8.88 17.43 -9.24
N SER A 296 9.80 18.35 -9.57
CA SER A 296 10.33 18.45 -10.94
C SER A 296 11.03 17.16 -11.35
N MET A 297 11.93 16.63 -10.50
CA MET A 297 12.65 15.39 -10.78
C MET A 297 11.71 14.18 -10.94
N LEU A 298 10.65 14.10 -10.13
CA LEU A 298 9.61 13.07 -10.28
C LEU A 298 8.91 13.21 -11.62
N TYR A 299 8.47 14.41 -11.99
CA TYR A 299 7.78 14.64 -13.25
C TYR A 299 8.65 14.29 -14.47
N ASP A 300 9.93 14.65 -14.45
CA ASP A 300 10.87 14.34 -15.53
C ASP A 300 11.08 12.83 -15.74
N SER A 301 10.74 12.02 -14.74
CA SER A 301 10.81 10.55 -14.79
C SER A 301 9.51 9.87 -15.24
N PHE A 302 8.41 10.61 -15.41
CA PHE A 302 7.12 10.01 -15.73
C PHE A 302 7.08 9.46 -17.17
N GLU A 303 6.92 8.15 -17.29
CA GLU A 303 6.64 7.46 -18.55
C GLU A 303 5.12 7.36 -18.81
N GLU A 304 4.69 6.89 -19.99
CA GLU A 304 3.27 6.82 -20.34
C GLU A 304 2.48 5.86 -19.43
N GLU A 305 3.14 4.80 -18.97
CA GLU A 305 2.59 3.77 -18.10
C GLU A 305 2.09 4.33 -16.76
N VAL A 306 2.68 5.44 -16.30
CA VAL A 306 2.32 6.13 -15.05
C VAL A 306 0.87 6.59 -15.06
N TYR A 307 0.30 6.88 -16.24
CA TYR A 307 -1.05 7.44 -16.39
C TYR A 307 -2.15 6.37 -16.56
N GLY A 308 -1.80 5.09 -16.69
CA GLY A 308 -2.75 4.04 -17.09
C GLY A 308 -3.56 3.39 -15.97
N ASN A 309 -3.27 3.67 -14.69
CA ASN A 309 -3.77 2.87 -13.57
C ASN A 309 -5.04 3.42 -12.89
N ILE A 310 -6.10 3.65 -13.68
CA ILE A 310 -7.37 4.25 -13.21
C ILE A 310 -8.02 3.44 -12.05
N GLY A 311 -7.66 2.17 -11.88
CA GLY A 311 -8.16 1.28 -10.82
C GLY A 311 -7.57 1.49 -9.43
N TYR A 312 -6.52 2.33 -9.27
CA TYR A 312 -5.97 2.72 -7.97
C TYR A 312 -6.06 4.24 -7.78
N LEU A 313 -7.21 4.71 -7.30
CA LEU A 313 -7.58 6.13 -7.34
C LEU A 313 -6.62 7.04 -6.54
N MET A 314 -6.19 6.64 -5.35
CA MET A 314 -5.15 7.34 -4.57
C MET A 314 -3.89 7.57 -5.40
N TYR A 315 -3.40 6.54 -6.09
CA TYR A 315 -2.23 6.67 -6.93
C TYR A 315 -2.45 7.72 -8.03
N ASN A 316 -3.58 7.68 -8.73
CA ASN A 316 -3.88 8.66 -9.78
C ASN A 316 -3.96 10.10 -9.24
N LEU A 317 -4.52 10.28 -8.04
CA LEU A 317 -4.57 11.59 -7.39
C LEU A 317 -3.18 12.12 -7.05
N LEU A 318 -2.27 11.27 -6.59
CA LEU A 318 -0.89 11.64 -6.34
C LEU A 318 -0.15 12.03 -7.64
N ILE A 319 -0.36 11.29 -8.73
CA ILE A 319 0.14 11.68 -10.05
C ILE A 319 -0.44 13.04 -10.47
N LEU A 320 -1.75 13.24 -10.28
CA LEU A 320 -2.42 14.50 -10.57
C LEU A 320 -1.81 15.66 -9.76
N LYS A 321 -1.37 15.42 -8.51
CA LYS A 321 -0.68 16.41 -7.67
C LYS A 321 0.64 16.85 -8.27
N VAL A 322 1.42 15.92 -8.82
CA VAL A 322 2.68 16.24 -9.52
C VAL A 322 2.36 17.05 -10.79
N LEU A 323 1.41 16.60 -11.61
CA LEU A 323 1.02 17.29 -12.84
C LEU A 323 0.54 18.72 -12.58
N LYS A 324 -0.29 18.93 -11.55
CA LYS A 324 -0.76 20.26 -11.13
C LYS A 324 0.42 21.15 -10.73
N THR A 325 1.31 20.62 -9.90
CA THR A 325 2.47 21.35 -9.37
C THR A 325 3.40 21.78 -10.51
N GLN A 326 3.60 20.93 -11.51
CA GLN A 326 4.43 21.21 -12.69
C GLN A 326 3.70 21.95 -13.83
N LYS A 327 2.40 22.25 -13.68
CA LYS A 327 1.58 22.86 -14.73
C LYS A 327 1.64 22.08 -16.05
N ALA A 328 1.65 20.76 -15.96
CA ALA A 328 1.80 19.87 -17.10
C ALA A 328 0.57 19.91 -18.02
N ASP A 329 0.78 19.83 -19.33
CA ASP A 329 -0.30 19.83 -20.34
C ASP A 329 -1.31 18.69 -20.14
N LYS A 330 -0.86 17.55 -19.62
CA LYS A 330 -1.70 16.37 -19.35
C LYS A 330 -2.64 16.54 -18.15
N TYR A 331 -2.48 17.59 -17.34
CA TYR A 331 -3.23 17.77 -16.09
C TYR A 331 -4.75 17.73 -16.30
N GLU A 332 -5.27 18.52 -17.25
CA GLU A 332 -6.71 18.61 -17.49
C GLU A 332 -7.29 17.28 -18.01
N THR A 333 -6.56 16.59 -18.89
CA THR A 333 -6.99 15.28 -19.40
C THR A 333 -7.05 14.23 -18.29
N GLN A 334 -6.03 14.16 -17.43
CA GLN A 334 -5.99 13.21 -16.32
C GLN A 334 -7.06 13.52 -15.26
N LYS A 335 -7.28 14.81 -14.95
CA LYS A 335 -8.37 15.25 -14.08
C LYS A 335 -9.73 14.77 -14.59
N GLN A 336 -10.03 14.98 -15.87
CA GLN A 336 -11.32 14.57 -16.44
C GLN A 336 -11.53 13.06 -16.38
N ILE A 337 -10.49 12.27 -16.64
CA ILE A 337 -10.52 10.81 -16.51
C ILE A 337 -10.88 10.41 -15.07
N ILE A 338 -10.22 11.02 -14.08
CA ILE A 338 -10.46 10.74 -12.66
C ILE A 338 -11.88 11.15 -12.25
N TRP A 339 -12.37 12.31 -12.68
CA TRP A 339 -13.72 12.78 -12.34
C TRP A 339 -14.79 11.86 -12.91
N ASN A 340 -14.68 11.51 -14.20
CA ASN A 340 -15.60 10.57 -14.84
C ASN A 340 -15.62 9.22 -14.12
N PHE A 341 -14.45 8.75 -13.66
CA PHE A 341 -14.37 7.53 -12.87
C PHE A 341 -15.11 7.66 -11.53
N CYS A 342 -14.93 8.78 -10.81
CA CYS A 342 -15.64 9.04 -9.56
C CYS A 342 -17.17 9.10 -9.76
N GLU A 343 -17.65 9.72 -10.85
CA GLU A 343 -19.07 9.78 -11.19
C GLU A 343 -19.67 8.39 -11.45
N GLN A 344 -18.95 7.55 -12.20
CA GLN A 344 -19.41 6.21 -12.58
C GLN A 344 -19.40 5.20 -11.42
N ASN A 345 -18.69 5.48 -10.34
CA ASN A 345 -18.49 4.56 -9.21
C ASN A 345 -19.08 5.10 -7.89
N GLU A 346 -20.14 5.91 -7.96
CA GLU A 346 -20.86 6.42 -6.77
C GLU A 346 -19.96 7.20 -5.79
N MET A 347 -18.97 7.93 -6.31
CA MET A 347 -18.01 8.76 -5.57
C MET A 347 -18.17 10.26 -5.87
N LYS A 348 -19.35 10.70 -6.31
CA LYS A 348 -19.60 12.10 -6.69
C LYS A 348 -19.29 13.12 -5.59
N GLU A 349 -19.44 12.76 -4.31
CA GLU A 349 -19.14 13.68 -3.19
C GLU A 349 -17.63 13.92 -3.02
N ILE A 350 -16.78 13.06 -3.60
CA ILE A 350 -15.32 13.25 -3.59
C ILE A 350 -14.92 14.42 -4.51
N ILE A 351 -15.66 14.67 -5.59
CA ILE A 351 -15.32 15.67 -6.59
C ILE A 351 -15.11 17.07 -5.98
N PRO A 352 -16.04 17.63 -5.18
CA PRO A 352 -15.83 18.93 -4.54
C PRO A 352 -14.60 18.99 -3.63
N LEU A 353 -14.28 17.90 -2.91
CA LEU A 353 -13.05 17.81 -2.12
C LEU A 353 -11.82 17.92 -3.04
N LEU A 354 -11.81 17.22 -4.17
CA LEU A 354 -10.68 17.27 -5.08
C LEU A 354 -10.58 18.63 -5.78
N GLU A 355 -11.69 19.27 -6.15
CA GLU A 355 -11.67 20.65 -6.66
C GLU A 355 -11.09 21.62 -5.62
N PHE A 356 -11.44 21.42 -4.35
CA PHE A 356 -10.87 22.20 -3.25
C PHE A 356 -9.37 21.97 -3.09
N LEU A 357 -8.90 20.72 -3.14
CA LEU A 357 -7.49 20.39 -2.92
C LEU A 357 -6.56 20.77 -4.08
N TYR A 358 -7.04 20.66 -5.32
CA TYR A 358 -6.21 20.82 -6.52
C TYR A 358 -6.44 22.14 -7.24
N GLU A 359 -7.62 22.74 -7.14
CA GLU A 359 -7.97 23.99 -7.80
C GLU A 359 -8.26 25.13 -6.81
N GLU A 360 -8.33 24.83 -5.51
CA GLU A 360 -8.75 25.76 -4.47
C GLU A 360 -10.14 26.37 -4.74
N LYS A 361 -10.98 25.62 -5.45
CA LYS A 361 -12.37 25.96 -5.80
C LYS A 361 -13.34 25.17 -4.92
N TYR A 362 -14.33 25.84 -4.37
CA TYR A 362 -15.45 25.23 -3.67
C TYR A 362 -16.60 26.24 -3.59
N GLU A 363 -17.83 25.75 -3.61
CA GLU A 363 -19.02 26.58 -3.42
C GLU A 363 -19.54 26.53 -1.98
N ASN A 364 -19.40 25.38 -1.33
CA ASN A 364 -19.92 25.12 0.01
C ASN A 364 -18.96 24.20 0.79
N GLU A 365 -18.56 24.63 1.97
CA GLU A 365 -17.66 23.90 2.87
C GLU A 365 -18.20 22.51 3.27
N ASN A 366 -19.51 22.34 3.34
CA ASN A 366 -20.12 21.04 3.64
C ASN A 366 -19.81 20.00 2.56
N GLN A 367 -19.64 20.41 1.31
CA GLN A 367 -19.27 19.50 0.22
C GLN A 367 -17.86 18.94 0.41
N ILE A 368 -16.93 19.74 0.97
CA ILE A 368 -15.57 19.29 1.29
C ILE A 368 -15.63 18.19 2.35
N PHE A 369 -16.39 18.40 3.43
CA PHE A 369 -16.50 17.43 4.52
C PHE A 369 -17.25 16.15 4.09
N ASN A 370 -18.25 16.26 3.22
CA ASN A 370 -18.91 15.10 2.62
C ASN A 370 -17.93 14.27 1.77
N GLY A 371 -17.06 14.93 1.01
CA GLY A 371 -16.01 14.26 0.25
C GLY A 371 -14.99 13.56 1.16
N LEU A 372 -14.57 14.21 2.25
CA LEU A 372 -13.68 13.59 3.24
C LEU A 372 -14.29 12.36 3.89
N ALA A 373 -15.61 12.34 4.12
CA ALA A 373 -16.32 11.17 4.62
C ALA A 373 -16.30 9.98 3.64
N GLN A 374 -16.00 10.21 2.36
CA GLN A 374 -15.84 9.17 1.34
C GLN A 374 -14.37 8.87 1.00
N ALA A 375 -13.40 9.48 1.70
CA ALA A 375 -11.98 9.31 1.39
C ALA A 375 -11.54 7.84 1.42
N GLU A 376 -12.15 7.00 2.26
CA GLU A 376 -11.89 5.54 2.31
C GLU A 376 -12.08 4.84 0.95
N LYS A 377 -12.91 5.39 0.06
CA LYS A 377 -13.14 4.84 -1.28
C LYS A 377 -11.98 5.10 -2.26
N LEU A 378 -11.01 5.96 -1.90
CA LEU A 378 -9.86 6.29 -2.74
C LEU A 378 -8.84 5.15 -2.85
N LEU A 379 -8.99 4.07 -2.08
CA LEU A 379 -8.08 2.93 -1.98
C LEU A 379 -6.71 3.34 -1.40
N GLY A 380 -6.30 2.76 -0.28
CA GLY A 380 -5.05 3.09 0.41
C GLY A 380 -5.18 2.79 1.89
N SER A 381 -4.05 2.72 2.61
CA SER A 381 -4.11 2.61 4.06
C SER A 381 -4.70 3.88 4.67
N GLU A 382 -5.29 3.78 5.87
CA GLU A 382 -5.84 4.92 6.59
C GLU A 382 -4.84 6.08 6.69
N GLU A 383 -3.59 5.74 6.99
CA GLU A 383 -2.49 6.70 7.15
C GLU A 383 -2.14 7.44 5.86
N GLN A 384 -2.19 6.75 4.72
CA GLN A 384 -1.99 7.38 3.41
C GLN A 384 -3.15 8.33 3.09
N LEU A 385 -4.38 7.94 3.45
CA LEU A 385 -5.59 8.72 3.19
C LEU A 385 -5.68 10.01 4.04
N LEU A 386 -5.00 10.05 5.18
CA LEU A 386 -4.94 11.27 6.01
C LEU A 386 -4.37 12.48 5.28
N ILE A 387 -3.55 12.29 4.25
CA ILE A 387 -2.97 13.41 3.51
C ILE A 387 -4.03 14.35 2.92
N PHE A 388 -5.18 13.83 2.50
CA PHE A 388 -6.28 14.64 1.98
C PHE A 388 -6.96 15.46 3.09
N GLN A 389 -7.06 14.90 4.30
CA GLN A 389 -7.55 15.62 5.48
C GLN A 389 -6.56 16.68 5.96
N GLU A 390 -5.27 16.36 5.95
CA GLU A 390 -4.17 17.26 6.31
C GLU A 390 -4.08 18.44 5.34
N ALA A 391 -4.19 18.19 4.03
CA ALA A 391 -4.09 19.20 2.99
C ALA A 391 -5.19 20.26 3.04
N CYS A 392 -6.36 19.94 3.60
CA CYS A 392 -7.43 20.91 3.77
C CYS A 392 -7.05 22.04 4.75
N VAL A 393 -6.29 21.74 5.80
CA VAL A 393 -5.99 22.70 6.87
C VAL A 393 -5.27 23.96 6.35
N PRO A 394 -4.13 23.89 5.65
CA PRO A 394 -3.47 25.09 5.14
C PRO A 394 -4.34 25.87 4.16
N ILE A 395 -5.14 25.21 3.33
CA ILE A 395 -6.01 25.88 2.35
C ILE A 395 -7.10 26.68 3.07
N LEU A 396 -7.74 26.09 4.09
CA LEU A 396 -8.73 26.78 4.92
C LEU A 396 -8.14 28.00 5.64
N ILE A 397 -6.92 27.85 6.20
CA ILE A 397 -6.20 28.97 6.83
C ILE A 397 -5.93 30.09 5.82
N GLN A 398 -5.41 29.77 4.64
CA GLN A 398 -5.09 30.75 3.59
C GLN A 398 -6.32 31.51 3.10
N LYS A 399 -7.48 30.86 3.09
CA LYS A 399 -8.77 31.46 2.72
C LYS A 399 -9.48 32.17 3.88
N GLN A 400 -8.87 32.25 5.06
CA GLN A 400 -9.44 32.85 6.28
C GLN A 400 -10.70 32.13 6.79
N GLU A 401 -10.85 30.85 6.48
CA GLU A 401 -11.94 29.97 6.94
C GLU A 401 -11.61 29.38 8.32
N ILE A 402 -11.38 30.25 9.30
CA ILE A 402 -10.76 29.88 10.59
C ILE A 402 -11.60 28.86 11.39
N TYR A 403 -12.92 29.02 11.40
CA TYR A 403 -13.83 28.06 12.06
C TYR A 403 -13.71 26.65 11.45
N ASN A 404 -13.67 26.56 10.12
CA ASN A 404 -13.55 25.29 9.43
C ASN A 404 -12.15 24.68 9.60
N ALA A 405 -11.10 25.51 9.62
CA ALA A 405 -9.74 25.07 9.94
C ALA A 405 -9.64 24.50 11.36
N GLU A 406 -10.31 25.11 12.34
CA GLU A 406 -10.36 24.62 13.73
C GLU A 406 -11.10 23.28 13.81
N LYS A 407 -12.27 23.19 13.16
CA LYS A 407 -13.05 21.95 13.08
C LYS A 407 -12.22 20.82 12.48
N GLN A 408 -11.50 21.08 11.39
CA GLN A 408 -10.68 20.08 10.70
C GLN A 408 -9.45 19.66 11.51
N THR A 409 -8.73 20.61 12.13
CA THR A 409 -7.59 20.29 13.00
C THR A 409 -8.02 19.50 14.25
N SER A 410 -9.18 19.83 14.83
CA SER A 410 -9.77 19.08 15.95
C SER A 410 -10.15 17.66 15.54
N LYS A 411 -10.67 17.47 14.32
CA LYS A 411 -10.94 16.13 13.76
C LYS A 411 -9.65 15.33 13.61
N LEU A 412 -8.58 15.91 13.06
CA LEU A 412 -7.28 15.26 12.94
C LEU A 412 -6.70 14.84 14.31
N LEU A 413 -6.81 15.71 15.33
CA LEU A 413 -6.39 15.41 16.70
C LEU A 413 -7.22 14.30 17.36
N SER A 414 -8.48 14.12 16.95
CA SER A 414 -9.30 12.99 17.41
C SER A 414 -8.87 11.65 16.81
N VAL A 415 -8.19 11.68 15.65
CA VAL A 415 -7.66 10.46 14.99
C VAL A 415 -6.34 10.03 15.61
N ARG A 416 -5.43 10.96 15.87
CA ARG A 416 -4.14 10.66 16.53
C ARG A 416 -3.56 11.85 17.29
N SER A 417 -2.71 11.54 18.27
CA SER A 417 -1.93 12.54 18.99
C SER A 417 -0.70 12.96 18.17
N SER A 418 -0.84 14.02 17.37
CA SER A 418 0.22 14.57 16.53
C SER A 418 0.73 15.91 17.08
N PRO A 419 2.03 16.04 17.39
CA PRO A 419 2.66 17.35 17.66
C PRO A 419 2.46 18.37 16.54
N ILE A 420 2.48 17.93 15.27
CA ILE A 420 2.21 18.80 14.13
C ILE A 420 0.78 19.35 14.19
N TYR A 421 -0.23 18.50 14.40
CA TYR A 421 -1.63 18.94 14.44
C TYR A 421 -1.90 19.86 15.63
N GLN A 422 -1.29 19.61 16.79
CA GLN A 422 -1.38 20.49 17.95
C GLN A 422 -0.85 21.89 17.62
N LYS A 423 0.28 21.96 16.92
CA LYS A 423 0.86 23.23 16.47
C LYS A 423 -0.03 23.93 15.44
N TRP A 424 -0.64 23.19 14.51
CA TRP A 424 -1.58 23.75 13.56
C TRP A 424 -2.82 24.33 14.26
N GLN A 425 -3.40 23.59 15.22
CA GLN A 425 -4.52 24.06 16.01
C GLN A 425 -4.17 25.34 16.78
N GLN A 426 -2.98 25.43 17.39
CA GLN A 426 -2.51 26.65 18.04
C GLN A 426 -2.38 27.84 17.08
N ILE A 427 -1.98 27.60 15.82
CA ILE A 427 -1.90 28.66 14.81
C ILE A 427 -3.30 29.14 14.42
N VAL A 428 -4.24 28.20 14.20
CA VAL A 428 -5.64 28.51 13.87
C VAL A 428 -6.29 29.32 14.99
N LEU A 429 -6.14 28.90 16.25
CA LEU A 429 -6.72 29.59 17.41
C LEU A 429 -6.13 30.99 17.64
N LYS A 430 -4.90 31.26 17.19
CA LYS A 430 -4.31 32.61 17.27
C LYS A 430 -4.85 33.57 16.20
N GLN A 431 -5.55 33.06 15.19
CA GLN A 431 -6.16 33.84 14.12
C GLN A 431 -7.66 34.13 14.38
N GLN A 432 -8.24 33.53 15.42
CA GLN A 432 -9.54 33.90 16.00
C GLN A 432 -9.38 35.12 16.90
#